data_AF-A0A7J3ZA66-F1
#
_entry.id   AF-A0A7J3ZA66-F1
#
_cell.length_a   1.000
_cell.length_b   1.000
_cell.length_c   1.000
_cell.angle_alpha   90.00
_cell.angle_beta   90.00
_cell.angle_gamma   90.00
#
_symmetry.space_group_name_H-M   'P 1'
#
loop_
_entity.id
_entity.type
_entity.pdbx_description
1 polymer ?
#
loop_
_entity_poly.entity_id
_entity_poly.type
_entity_poly.pdbx_seq_one_letter_code
_entity_poly.pdbx_strand_id
1 'polypeptide(L)'
;MNTYLLAERTFGSYGARILINLVVSGIPVFAWYGIETWLAAAAIAVLTGWDIGGQGTLDLPTKIFTIITGIVMAIPPILGITSIAYIDYVAIPIMVALVIYGLYLGITAGVTGLLEYVPPTYSSATVLANFMIALNVVIGLIIVGATIGADTARWIRPSKRDVIMACLLGFFATAVFMETIGTFFAVTAVKAGLDPSLSWNMVLVLKQLGVAAGPLWPLLVGAWLLQFATKMLNAYSGGPALTVTVERASLRPWLTLAGALIGSIVAVLGIVWYWIPYLTTLANWVSPVAAILLTEYYLIRRMRKEISEKTSKVRIESLVGWFFGGFSAYLLSSYTPYFVPSIIGMAIASAIHAIGAKLSKRF
;
A
#
# COMPACT_ATOMS: atom_id res chain seq x y z
N MET A 1 -23.10 0.40 -3.79
CA MET A 1 -22.39 0.76 -5.04
C MET A 1 -20.96 0.26 -4.91
N ASN A 2 -20.32 -0.18 -5.99
CA ASN A 2 -18.90 -0.53 -6.02
C ASN A 2 -18.07 0.71 -6.38
N THR A 3 -16.75 0.62 -6.25
CA THR A 3 -15.83 1.73 -6.54
C THR A 3 -15.93 2.18 -8.00
N TYR A 4 -16.04 1.22 -8.92
CA TYR A 4 -16.10 1.52 -10.36
C TYR A 4 -17.31 2.39 -10.72
N LEU A 5 -18.50 2.09 -10.19
CA LEU A 5 -19.70 2.90 -10.44
C LEU A 5 -19.60 4.31 -9.82
N LEU A 6 -18.95 4.45 -8.67
CA LEU A 6 -18.65 5.76 -8.08
C LEU A 6 -17.67 6.54 -8.96
N ALA A 7 -16.64 5.88 -9.47
CA ALA A 7 -15.64 6.47 -10.34
C ALA A 7 -16.23 6.89 -11.68
N GLU A 8 -17.04 6.06 -12.36
CA GLU A 8 -17.67 6.41 -13.64
C GLU A 8 -18.56 7.65 -13.51
N ARG A 9 -19.31 7.76 -12.41
CA ARG A 9 -20.10 8.97 -12.12
C ARG A 9 -19.24 10.20 -11.92
N THR A 10 -18.06 10.04 -11.35
CA THR A 10 -17.18 11.13 -10.95
C THR A 10 -16.29 11.60 -12.10
N PHE A 11 -15.74 10.68 -12.89
CA PHE A 11 -14.72 10.94 -13.90
C PHE A 11 -15.19 10.70 -15.34
N GLY A 12 -16.40 10.17 -15.52
CA GLY A 12 -16.89 9.63 -16.78
C GLY A 12 -16.40 8.19 -17.01
N SER A 13 -17.01 7.47 -17.94
CA SER A 13 -16.71 6.04 -18.16
C SER A 13 -15.25 5.78 -18.56
N TYR A 14 -14.68 6.62 -19.41
CA TYR A 14 -13.28 6.50 -19.84
C TYR A 14 -12.31 7.05 -18.78
N GLY A 15 -12.63 8.19 -18.17
CA GLY A 15 -11.81 8.79 -17.11
C GLY A 15 -11.69 7.90 -15.87
N ALA A 16 -12.78 7.24 -15.48
CA ALA A 16 -12.79 6.27 -14.40
C ALA A 16 -11.91 5.06 -14.69
N ARG A 17 -11.99 4.52 -15.91
CA ARG A 17 -11.15 3.40 -16.33
C ARG A 17 -9.66 3.75 -16.26
N ILE A 18 -9.27 4.94 -16.72
CA ILE A 18 -7.89 5.41 -16.63
C ILE A 18 -7.45 5.57 -15.17
N LEU A 19 -8.20 6.34 -14.36
CA LEU A 19 -7.77 6.64 -12.99
C LEU A 19 -7.81 5.41 -12.09
N ILE A 20 -8.87 4.61 -12.14
CA ILE A 20 -8.96 3.40 -11.34
C ILE A 20 -7.91 2.37 -11.81
N ASN A 21 -7.80 2.11 -13.10
CA ASN A 21 -6.91 1.04 -13.56
C ASN A 21 -5.43 1.43 -13.55
N LEU A 22 -5.05 2.70 -13.77
CA LEU A 22 -3.63 3.08 -13.80
C LEU A 22 -3.17 3.69 -12.48
N VAL A 23 -3.94 4.64 -11.93
CA VAL A 23 -3.51 5.46 -10.80
C VAL A 23 -3.83 4.81 -9.46
N VAL A 24 -4.98 4.14 -9.33
CA VAL A 24 -5.39 3.52 -8.06
C VAL A 24 -4.99 2.06 -7.96
N SER A 25 -5.20 1.25 -9.01
CA SER A 25 -5.16 -0.22 -8.89
C SER A 25 -4.17 -0.96 -9.81
N GLY A 26 -3.67 -0.39 -10.90
CA GLY A 26 -2.73 -1.10 -11.78
C GLY A 26 -1.28 -0.92 -11.35
N ILE A 27 -0.73 0.26 -11.64
CA ILE A 27 0.67 0.57 -11.34
C ILE A 27 0.99 0.41 -9.85
N PRO A 28 0.17 0.94 -8.91
CA PRO A 28 0.42 0.73 -7.48
C PRO A 28 0.48 -0.74 -7.11
N VAL A 29 -0.47 -1.55 -7.59
CA VAL A 29 -0.56 -2.95 -7.18
C VAL A 29 0.59 -3.78 -7.75
N PHE A 30 1.10 -3.48 -8.95
CA PHE A 30 2.30 -4.15 -9.46
C PHE A 30 3.57 -3.78 -8.68
N ALA A 31 3.72 -2.51 -8.30
CA ALA A 31 4.83 -2.07 -7.48
C ALA A 31 4.76 -2.68 -6.06
N TRP A 32 3.58 -2.71 -5.45
CA TRP A 32 3.31 -3.42 -4.19
C TRP A 32 3.61 -4.91 -4.28
N TYR A 33 3.16 -5.55 -5.35
CA TYR A 33 3.49 -6.94 -5.62
C TYR A 33 5.01 -7.15 -5.69
N GLY A 34 5.73 -6.24 -6.36
CA GLY A 34 7.18 -6.30 -6.45
C GLY A 34 7.88 -6.15 -5.11
N ILE A 35 7.46 -5.19 -4.29
CA ILE A 35 8.05 -4.96 -2.96
C ILE A 35 7.87 -6.18 -2.06
N GLU A 36 6.67 -6.73 -1.99
CA GLU A 36 6.38 -7.94 -1.19
C GLU A 36 7.08 -9.18 -1.76
N THR A 37 7.26 -9.25 -3.09
CA THR A 37 8.05 -10.33 -3.72
C THR A 37 9.51 -10.25 -3.33
N TRP A 38 10.07 -9.03 -3.28
CA TRP A 38 11.42 -8.83 -2.79
C TRP A 38 11.54 -9.21 -1.32
N LEU A 39 10.62 -8.77 -0.45
CA LEU A 39 10.64 -9.08 0.99
C LEU A 39 10.59 -10.59 1.24
N ALA A 40 9.71 -11.30 0.52
CA ALA A 40 9.64 -12.75 0.58
C ALA A 40 10.99 -13.39 0.20
N ALA A 41 11.52 -13.04 -0.98
CA ALA A 41 12.74 -13.63 -1.49
C ALA A 41 13.95 -13.33 -0.59
N ALA A 42 14.04 -12.10 -0.10
CA ALA A 42 15.09 -11.65 0.80
C ALA A 42 15.10 -12.43 2.13
N ALA A 43 13.92 -12.76 2.69
CA ALA A 43 13.84 -13.54 3.91
C ALA A 43 14.50 -14.92 3.76
N ILE A 44 14.30 -15.60 2.62
CA ILE A 44 14.93 -16.90 2.36
C ILE A 44 16.40 -16.74 1.97
N ALA A 45 16.73 -15.74 1.14
CA ALA A 45 18.10 -15.45 0.74
C ALA A 45 19.04 -15.25 1.95
N VAL A 46 18.56 -14.56 2.99
CA VAL A 46 19.31 -14.41 4.24
C VAL A 46 19.60 -15.74 4.94
N LEU A 47 18.69 -16.72 4.88
CA LEU A 47 18.90 -18.06 5.45
C LEU A 47 19.91 -18.89 4.67
N THR A 48 19.96 -18.70 3.36
CA THR A 48 20.85 -19.44 2.45
C THR A 48 22.21 -18.76 2.26
N GLY A 49 22.42 -17.60 2.86
CA GLY A 49 23.63 -16.79 2.71
C GLY A 49 23.75 -16.09 1.36
N TRP A 50 22.65 -15.97 0.61
CA TRP A 50 22.62 -15.20 -0.64
C TRP A 50 22.53 -13.70 -0.35
N ASP A 51 23.13 -12.90 -1.24
CA ASP A 51 23.15 -11.46 -1.09
C ASP A 51 21.82 -10.85 -1.58
N ILE A 52 21.13 -10.18 -0.66
CA ILE A 52 19.90 -9.44 -0.96
C ILE A 52 20.19 -8.09 -1.64
N GLY A 53 21.48 -7.74 -1.78
CA GLY A 53 22.00 -6.60 -2.52
C GLY A 53 21.62 -5.25 -1.93
N GLY A 54 22.08 -4.18 -2.60
CA GLY A 54 21.55 -2.82 -2.49
C GLY A 54 20.66 -2.48 -3.70
N GLN A 55 20.50 -1.19 -4.00
CA GLN A 55 19.77 -0.72 -5.20
C GLN A 55 20.30 -1.39 -6.49
N GLY A 56 19.50 -2.29 -7.07
CA GLY A 56 19.79 -2.96 -8.35
C GLY A 56 20.89 -4.04 -8.31
N THR A 57 21.43 -4.40 -7.14
CA THR A 57 22.64 -5.23 -7.01
C THR A 57 22.39 -6.63 -6.43
N LEU A 58 21.17 -7.16 -6.58
CA LEU A 58 20.85 -8.53 -6.18
C LEU A 58 21.77 -9.55 -6.88
N ASP A 59 22.24 -10.55 -6.14
CA ASP A 59 23.00 -11.65 -6.71
C ASP A 59 22.12 -12.54 -7.60
N LEU A 60 22.75 -13.38 -8.45
CA LEU A 60 22.02 -14.21 -9.39
C LEU A 60 21.08 -15.23 -8.70
N PRO A 61 21.48 -15.92 -7.60
CA PRO A 61 20.58 -16.80 -6.86
C PRO A 61 19.33 -16.09 -6.34
N THR A 62 19.48 -14.91 -5.72
CA THR A 62 18.34 -14.16 -5.19
C THR A 62 17.47 -13.62 -6.32
N LYS A 63 18.03 -13.18 -7.45
CA LYS A 63 17.26 -12.78 -8.64
C LYS A 63 16.35 -13.90 -9.13
N ILE A 64 16.90 -15.09 -9.32
CA ILE A 64 16.15 -16.27 -9.78
C ILE A 64 15.07 -16.62 -8.77
N PHE A 65 15.42 -16.68 -7.48
CA PHE A 65 14.47 -17.01 -6.42
C PHE A 65 13.35 -15.97 -6.27
N THR A 66 13.65 -14.69 -6.50
CA THR A 66 12.65 -13.59 -6.50
C THR A 66 11.60 -13.82 -7.59
N ILE A 67 12.02 -14.16 -8.81
CA ILE A 67 11.09 -14.46 -9.91
C ILE A 67 10.26 -15.71 -9.60
N ILE A 68 10.89 -16.78 -9.11
CA ILE A 68 10.19 -18.02 -8.74
C ILE A 68 9.16 -17.74 -7.63
N THR A 69 9.55 -17.01 -6.60
CA THR A 69 8.68 -16.63 -5.48
C THR A 69 7.47 -15.84 -5.95
N GLY A 70 7.66 -14.91 -6.88
CA GLY A 70 6.56 -14.21 -7.54
C GLY A 70 5.61 -15.17 -8.27
N ILE A 71 6.13 -16.02 -9.14
CA ILE A 71 5.29 -16.97 -9.89
C ILE A 71 4.50 -17.88 -8.94
N VAL A 72 5.16 -18.48 -7.94
CA VAL A 72 4.53 -19.39 -6.97
C VAL A 72 3.43 -18.69 -6.19
N MET A 73 3.68 -17.49 -5.68
CA MET A 73 2.70 -16.73 -4.91
C MET A 73 1.54 -16.18 -5.77
N ALA A 74 1.65 -16.21 -7.10
CA ALA A 74 0.57 -15.89 -8.03
C ALA A 74 -0.36 -17.07 -8.33
N ILE A 75 0.02 -18.32 -8.00
CA ILE A 75 -0.80 -19.50 -8.29
C ILE A 75 -2.17 -19.45 -7.58
N PRO A 76 -2.27 -19.19 -6.26
CA PRO A 76 -3.57 -19.14 -5.59
C PRO A 76 -4.56 -18.13 -6.20
N PRO A 77 -4.20 -16.86 -6.49
CA PRO A 77 -5.13 -15.91 -7.11
C PRO A 77 -5.47 -16.25 -8.56
N ILE A 78 -4.64 -17.03 -9.27
CA ILE A 78 -4.96 -17.61 -10.57
C ILE A 78 -6.07 -18.67 -10.44
N LEU A 79 -6.01 -19.49 -9.39
CA LEU A 79 -7.00 -20.54 -9.10
C LEU A 79 -8.31 -19.98 -8.51
N GLY A 80 -8.26 -18.80 -7.89
CA GLY A 80 -9.43 -18.04 -7.45
C GLY A 80 -9.48 -17.76 -5.94
N ILE A 81 -10.59 -17.15 -5.51
CA ILE A 81 -10.72 -16.59 -4.15
C ILE A 81 -10.73 -17.66 -3.05
N THR A 82 -11.20 -18.87 -3.33
CA THR A 82 -11.25 -19.96 -2.34
C THR A 82 -9.85 -20.42 -1.95
N SER A 83 -8.91 -20.47 -2.90
CA SER A 83 -7.50 -20.82 -2.63
C SER A 83 -6.82 -19.80 -1.73
N ILE A 84 -7.20 -18.53 -1.84
CA ILE A 84 -6.70 -17.43 -0.98
C ILE A 84 -7.13 -17.67 0.47
N ALA A 85 -8.42 -17.99 0.69
CA ALA A 85 -8.95 -18.21 2.03
C ALA A 85 -8.24 -19.34 2.80
N TYR A 86 -7.90 -20.45 2.12
CA TYR A 86 -7.18 -21.56 2.74
C TYR A 86 -5.78 -21.17 3.22
N ILE A 87 -5.08 -20.33 2.45
CA ILE A 87 -3.75 -19.87 2.82
C ILE A 87 -3.82 -18.89 3.99
N ASP A 88 -4.83 -18.01 4.01
CA ASP A 88 -5.03 -17.07 5.12
C ASP A 88 -5.28 -17.78 6.47
N TYR A 89 -6.01 -18.90 6.47
CA TYR A 89 -6.21 -19.71 7.68
C TYR A 89 -4.92 -20.21 8.32
N VAL A 90 -3.86 -20.41 7.53
CA VAL A 90 -2.54 -20.84 8.00
C VAL A 90 -1.65 -19.63 8.30
N ALA A 91 -1.68 -18.61 7.44
CA ALA A 91 -0.83 -17.44 7.56
C ALA A 91 -1.13 -16.62 8.81
N ILE A 92 -2.41 -16.41 9.15
CA ILE A 92 -2.81 -15.55 10.29
C ILE A 92 -2.27 -16.07 11.64
N PRO A 93 -2.43 -17.35 12.03
CA PRO A 93 -1.82 -17.86 13.25
C PRO A 93 -0.29 -17.67 13.30
N ILE A 94 0.39 -17.87 12.16
CA ILE A 94 1.83 -17.64 12.05
C ILE A 94 2.17 -16.16 12.23
N MET A 95 1.37 -15.24 11.65
CA MET A 95 1.52 -13.79 11.87
C MET A 95 1.45 -13.46 13.35
N VAL A 96 0.41 -13.96 14.04
CA VAL A 96 0.22 -13.70 15.47
C VAL A 96 1.40 -14.22 16.29
N ALA A 97 1.84 -15.46 16.03
CA ALA A 97 2.99 -16.04 16.72
C ALA A 97 4.27 -15.24 16.49
N LEU A 98 4.53 -14.81 15.25
CA LEU A 98 5.69 -13.98 14.91
C LEU A 98 5.64 -12.61 15.58
N VAL A 99 4.48 -11.97 15.60
CA VAL A 99 4.29 -10.67 16.25
C VAL A 99 4.54 -10.78 17.75
N ILE A 100 3.97 -11.79 18.41
CA ILE A 100 4.19 -12.04 19.85
C ILE A 100 5.66 -12.32 20.13
N TYR A 101 6.28 -13.19 19.35
CA TYR A 101 7.68 -13.56 19.57
C TYR A 101 8.62 -12.38 19.30
N GLY A 102 8.40 -11.64 18.21
CA GLY A 102 9.18 -10.44 17.95
C GLY A 102 8.98 -9.38 19.04
N LEU A 103 7.76 -9.20 19.57
CA LEU A 103 7.50 -8.30 20.70
C LEU A 103 8.31 -8.71 21.93
N TYR A 104 8.35 -10.01 22.25
CA TYR A 104 9.19 -10.54 23.31
C TYR A 104 10.68 -10.21 23.08
N LEU A 105 11.19 -10.36 21.86
CA LEU A 105 12.57 -9.97 21.53
C LEU A 105 12.81 -8.46 21.65
N GLY A 106 11.87 -7.65 21.17
CA GLY A 106 11.91 -6.19 21.27
C GLY A 106 11.96 -5.71 22.71
N ILE A 107 11.14 -6.31 23.59
CA ILE A 107 11.06 -5.96 25.00
C ILE A 107 12.33 -6.40 25.75
N THR A 108 12.79 -7.62 25.52
CA THR A 108 13.97 -8.17 26.22
C THR A 108 15.27 -7.45 25.85
N ALA A 109 15.39 -6.95 24.62
CA ALA A 109 16.53 -6.12 24.21
C ALA A 109 16.38 -4.62 24.55
N GLY A 110 15.36 -4.25 25.34
CA GLY A 110 15.32 -3.01 26.11
C GLY A 110 14.35 -1.94 25.59
N VAL A 111 13.11 -1.98 26.10
CA VAL A 111 12.02 -0.99 25.92
C VAL A 111 12.44 0.44 26.25
N THR A 112 13.35 0.63 27.21
CA THR A 112 13.75 1.96 27.73
C THR A 112 14.29 2.88 26.65
N GLY A 113 15.15 2.37 25.77
CA GLY A 113 15.73 3.24 24.75
C GLY A 113 14.86 3.46 23.51
N LEU A 114 13.57 3.11 23.54
CA LEU A 114 12.60 3.69 22.59
C LEU A 114 12.17 5.09 23.04
N LEU A 115 12.07 5.30 24.36
CA LEU A 115 11.79 6.61 24.96
C LEU A 115 13.04 7.52 24.96
N GLU A 116 14.22 6.93 24.93
CA GLU A 116 15.51 7.65 24.96
C GLU A 116 16.18 7.76 23.58
N TYR A 117 15.63 7.13 22.53
CA TYR A 117 16.25 7.20 21.19
C TYR A 117 16.12 8.61 20.61
N VAL A 118 17.26 9.29 20.50
CA VAL A 118 17.38 10.55 19.77
C VAL A 118 18.11 10.27 18.46
N PRO A 119 17.47 10.51 17.29
CA PRO A 119 18.12 10.34 16.01
C PRO A 119 19.36 11.25 15.90
N PRO A 120 20.47 10.80 15.28
CA PRO A 120 21.69 11.59 15.14
C PRO A 120 21.50 12.92 14.39
N THR A 121 20.49 13.00 13.52
CA THR A 121 20.16 14.17 12.68
C THR A 121 19.11 15.10 13.30
N TYR A 122 18.94 15.04 14.62
CA TYR A 122 17.92 15.81 15.35
C TYR A 122 18.14 17.32 15.23
N SER A 123 17.16 18.03 14.65
CA SER A 123 16.96 19.47 14.84
C SER A 123 15.45 19.76 14.86
N SER A 124 15.01 20.79 15.58
CA SER A 124 13.57 21.11 15.70
C SER A 124 12.92 21.38 14.33
N ALA A 125 13.65 21.95 13.38
CA ALA A 125 13.18 22.17 12.01
C ALA A 125 13.05 20.86 11.20
N THR A 126 14.00 19.93 11.34
CA THR A 126 13.90 18.60 10.71
C THR A 126 12.82 17.75 11.35
N VAL A 127 12.53 17.90 12.64
CA VAL A 127 11.47 17.13 13.32
C VAL A 127 10.10 17.41 12.73
N LEU A 128 9.74 18.70 12.58
CA LEU A 128 8.43 19.04 12.00
C LEU A 128 8.31 18.57 10.55
N ALA A 129 9.35 18.83 9.74
CA ALA A 129 9.37 18.40 8.34
C ALA A 129 9.27 16.86 8.20
N ASN A 130 10.06 16.12 8.98
CA ASN A 130 10.02 14.66 8.99
C ASN A 130 8.68 14.13 9.48
N PHE A 131 8.06 14.78 10.46
CA PHE A 131 6.73 14.39 10.94
C PHE A 131 5.66 14.58 9.86
N MET A 132 5.66 15.71 9.14
CA MET A 132 4.73 15.94 8.03
C MET A 132 4.93 14.94 6.88
N ILE A 133 6.17 14.62 6.54
CA ILE A 133 6.49 13.59 5.53
C ILE A 133 6.06 12.21 6.02
N ALA A 134 6.31 11.87 7.30
CA ALA A 134 5.89 10.60 7.88
C ALA A 134 4.37 10.42 7.82
N LEU A 135 3.60 11.47 8.16
CA LEU A 135 2.14 11.47 7.99
C LEU A 135 1.75 11.25 6.52
N ASN A 136 2.44 11.88 5.57
CA ASN A 136 2.18 11.70 4.15
C ASN A 136 2.47 10.26 3.68
N VAL A 137 3.56 9.67 4.15
CA VAL A 137 3.94 8.28 3.86
C VAL A 137 2.89 7.30 4.42
N VAL A 138 2.41 7.53 5.64
CA VAL A 138 1.33 6.74 6.25
C VAL A 138 0.03 6.86 5.45
N ILE A 139 -0.31 8.05 4.94
CA ILE A 139 -1.44 8.21 4.01
C ILE A 139 -1.20 7.36 2.76
N GLY A 140 -0.01 7.44 2.16
CA GLY A 140 0.38 6.65 1.00
C GLY A 140 0.23 5.14 1.19
N LEU A 141 0.52 4.64 2.40
CA LEU A 141 0.42 3.24 2.76
C LEU A 141 -1.02 2.70 2.64
N ILE A 142 -2.01 3.53 2.98
CA ILE A 142 -3.41 3.11 3.11
C ILE A 142 -4.33 3.63 2.01
N ILE A 143 -3.93 4.68 1.28
CA ILE A 143 -4.86 5.46 0.46
C ILE A 143 -5.46 4.67 -0.71
N VAL A 144 -4.71 3.73 -1.30
CA VAL A 144 -5.23 2.86 -2.36
C VAL A 144 -6.42 2.04 -1.82
N GLY A 145 -6.23 1.37 -0.68
CA GLY A 145 -7.29 0.61 0.00
C GLY A 145 -8.47 1.48 0.42
N ALA A 146 -8.21 2.68 0.92
CA ALA A 146 -9.26 3.64 1.29
C ALA A 146 -10.08 4.09 0.07
N THR A 147 -9.43 4.31 -1.07
CA THR A 147 -10.07 4.75 -2.33
C THR A 147 -11.00 3.68 -2.90
N ILE A 148 -10.60 2.41 -2.83
CA ILE A 148 -11.40 1.27 -3.30
C ILE A 148 -12.25 0.61 -2.19
N GLY A 149 -12.31 1.22 -1.01
CA GLY A 149 -12.95 0.63 0.17
C GLY A 149 -14.43 0.33 0.00
N ALA A 150 -15.11 0.93 -0.98
CA ALA A 150 -16.50 0.62 -1.30
C ALA A 150 -16.70 -0.85 -1.75
N ASP A 151 -15.68 -1.48 -2.35
CA ASP A 151 -15.76 -2.85 -2.88
C ASP A 151 -15.78 -3.91 -1.77
N THR A 152 -15.15 -3.61 -0.63
CA THR A 152 -15.15 -4.46 0.56
C THR A 152 -16.23 -4.02 1.54
N ALA A 153 -16.45 -2.71 1.72
CA ALA A 153 -17.44 -2.17 2.64
C ALA A 153 -18.88 -2.58 2.29
N ARG A 154 -19.18 -2.92 1.04
CA ARG A 154 -20.51 -3.43 0.63
C ARG A 154 -20.92 -4.74 1.30
N TRP A 155 -19.97 -5.48 1.88
CA TRP A 155 -20.23 -6.71 2.63
C TRP A 155 -20.43 -6.47 4.12
N ILE A 156 -20.15 -5.26 4.62
CA ILE A 156 -20.42 -4.88 6.00
C ILE A 156 -21.92 -4.69 6.15
N ARG A 157 -22.47 -5.17 7.27
CA ARG A 157 -23.87 -4.90 7.61
C ARG A 157 -24.10 -3.39 7.61
N PRO A 158 -25.17 -2.89 6.96
CA PRO A 158 -25.38 -1.46 6.75
C PRO A 158 -25.90 -0.75 8.02
N SER A 159 -25.25 -0.96 9.16
CA SER A 159 -25.50 -0.26 10.42
C SER A 159 -24.33 0.66 10.75
N LYS A 160 -24.61 1.84 11.33
CA LYS A 160 -23.56 2.79 11.73
C LYS A 160 -22.55 2.13 12.68
N ARG A 161 -23.04 1.31 13.60
CA ARG A 161 -22.21 0.58 14.56
C ARG A 161 -21.25 -0.37 13.85
N ASP A 162 -21.75 -1.20 12.94
CA ASP A 162 -20.93 -2.21 12.26
C ASP A 162 -19.86 -1.56 11.37
N VAL A 163 -20.21 -0.47 10.68
CA VAL A 163 -19.26 0.32 9.88
C VAL A 163 -18.18 0.94 10.77
N ILE A 164 -18.56 1.59 11.88
CA ILE A 164 -17.59 2.21 12.81
C ILE A 164 -16.68 1.14 13.43
N MET A 165 -17.22 0.00 13.86
CA MET A 165 -16.43 -1.10 14.43
C MET A 165 -15.45 -1.68 13.40
N ALA A 166 -15.89 -1.86 12.15
CA ALA A 166 -15.01 -2.32 11.08
C ALA A 166 -13.85 -1.34 10.82
N CYS A 167 -14.12 -0.04 10.81
CA CYS A 167 -13.09 0.98 10.64
C CYS A 167 -12.14 1.08 11.84
N LEU A 168 -12.68 1.16 13.06
CA LEU A 168 -11.87 1.41 14.27
C LEU A 168 -11.14 0.15 14.75
N LEU A 169 -11.84 -0.97 14.89
CA LEU A 169 -11.25 -2.20 15.43
C LEU A 169 -10.60 -3.02 14.32
N GLY A 170 -11.26 -3.16 13.17
CA GLY A 170 -10.75 -3.96 12.07
C GLY A 170 -9.51 -3.36 11.41
N PHE A 171 -9.51 -2.04 11.20
CA PHE A 171 -8.45 -1.36 10.45
C PHE A 171 -7.54 -0.50 11.34
N PHE A 172 -8.08 0.54 12.00
CA PHE A 172 -7.27 1.53 12.70
C PHE A 172 -6.47 0.94 13.87
N ALA A 173 -7.11 0.20 14.77
CA ALA A 173 -6.45 -0.41 15.92
C ALA A 173 -5.37 -1.41 15.49
N THR A 174 -5.67 -2.25 14.50
CA THR A 174 -4.71 -3.21 13.91
C THR A 174 -3.50 -2.47 13.31
N ALA A 175 -3.73 -1.41 12.53
CA ALA A 175 -2.67 -0.63 11.92
C ALA A 175 -1.76 0.03 12.97
N VAL A 176 -2.35 0.71 13.96
CA VAL A 176 -1.59 1.34 15.06
C VAL A 176 -0.78 0.30 15.84
N PHE A 177 -1.38 -0.86 16.14
CA PHE A 177 -0.70 -1.95 16.82
C PHE A 177 0.50 -2.45 16.02
N MET A 178 0.32 -2.75 14.73
CA MET A 178 1.39 -3.26 13.87
C MET A 178 2.53 -2.25 13.67
N GLU A 179 2.22 -0.97 13.46
CA GLU A 179 3.23 0.10 13.31
C GLU A 179 4.02 0.31 14.60
N THR A 180 3.34 0.23 15.75
CA THR A 180 3.98 0.30 17.06
C THR A 180 4.98 -0.85 17.22
N ILE A 181 4.57 -2.08 16.91
CA ILE A 181 5.45 -3.26 16.96
C ILE A 181 6.63 -3.13 16.00
N GLY A 182 6.39 -2.67 14.77
CA GLY A 182 7.45 -2.42 13.79
C GLY A 182 8.48 -1.42 14.30
N THR A 183 8.03 -0.37 14.98
CA THR A 183 8.91 0.63 15.61
C THR A 183 9.75 -0.02 16.72
N PHE A 184 9.16 -0.86 17.57
CA PHE A 184 9.92 -1.63 18.57
C PHE A 184 11.01 -2.47 17.91
N PHE A 185 10.71 -3.20 16.83
CA PHE A 185 11.71 -4.03 16.17
C PHE A 185 12.84 -3.21 15.56
N ALA A 186 12.50 -2.12 14.87
CA ALA A 186 13.45 -1.23 14.24
C ALA A 186 14.44 -0.64 15.26
N VAL A 187 13.95 -0.04 16.34
CA VAL A 187 14.79 0.58 17.39
C VAL A 187 15.66 -0.47 18.09
N THR A 188 15.08 -1.63 18.42
CA THR A 188 15.82 -2.72 19.06
C THR A 188 16.93 -3.25 18.14
N ALA A 189 16.66 -3.44 16.85
CA ALA A 189 17.68 -3.88 15.90
C ALA A 189 18.81 -2.84 15.77
N VAL A 190 18.48 -1.54 15.74
CA VAL A 190 19.48 -0.46 15.70
C VAL A 190 20.39 -0.50 16.91
N LYS A 191 19.83 -0.67 18.11
CA LYS A 191 20.63 -0.84 19.33
C LYS A 191 21.49 -2.10 19.31
N ALA A 192 21.00 -3.17 18.68
CA ALA A 192 21.75 -4.39 18.47
C ALA A 192 22.83 -4.25 17.39
N GLY A 193 22.99 -3.08 16.75
CA GLY A 193 24.06 -2.78 15.79
C GLY A 193 23.62 -2.67 14.33
N LEU A 194 22.31 -2.71 14.03
CA LEU A 194 21.82 -2.43 12.68
C LEU A 194 22.01 -0.94 12.34
N ASP A 195 22.44 -0.65 11.11
CA ASP A 195 22.48 0.73 10.60
C ASP A 195 21.07 1.36 10.64
N PRO A 196 20.87 2.53 11.29
CA PRO A 196 19.58 3.23 11.32
C PRO A 196 18.97 3.50 9.94
N SER A 197 19.79 3.66 8.90
CA SER A 197 19.31 3.87 7.52
C SER A 197 18.65 2.62 6.91
N LEU A 198 18.84 1.44 7.53
CA LEU A 198 18.30 0.16 7.10
C LEU A 198 17.17 -0.35 8.01
N SER A 199 16.81 0.39 9.07
CA SER A 199 15.82 -0.05 10.07
C SER A 199 14.38 -0.14 9.53
N TRP A 200 14.13 0.40 8.33
CA TRP A 200 12.86 0.22 7.60
C TRP A 200 12.76 -1.18 6.97
N ASN A 201 13.89 -1.86 6.76
CA ASN A 201 13.92 -3.18 6.12
C ASN A 201 13.68 -4.28 7.15
N MET A 202 12.43 -4.75 7.19
CA MET A 202 12.00 -5.79 8.14
C MET A 202 12.84 -7.08 8.06
N VAL A 203 13.34 -7.47 6.89
CA VAL A 203 14.18 -8.68 6.75
C VAL A 203 15.51 -8.52 7.47
N LEU A 204 16.15 -7.36 7.32
CA LEU A 204 17.40 -7.04 8.00
C LEU A 204 17.20 -6.84 9.51
N VAL A 205 16.09 -6.22 9.90
CA VAL A 205 15.68 -6.09 11.30
C VAL A 205 15.51 -7.47 11.94
N LEU A 206 14.74 -8.37 11.32
CA LEU A 206 14.56 -9.74 11.82
C LEU A 206 15.86 -10.53 11.82
N LYS A 207 16.73 -10.34 10.82
CA LYS A 207 18.09 -10.92 10.82
C LYS A 207 18.87 -10.49 12.06
N GLN A 208 18.91 -9.20 12.34
CA GLN A 208 19.66 -8.66 13.48
C GLN A 208 19.11 -9.18 14.81
N LEU A 209 17.78 -9.18 14.97
CA LEU A 209 17.12 -9.67 16.19
C LEU A 209 17.23 -11.19 16.36
N GLY A 210 17.11 -11.95 15.27
CA GLY A 210 17.15 -13.41 15.30
C GLY A 210 18.56 -13.95 15.57
N VAL A 211 19.60 -13.33 15.02
CA VAL A 211 21.00 -13.65 15.35
C VAL A 211 21.28 -13.47 16.85
N ALA A 212 20.62 -12.51 17.50
CA ALA A 212 20.80 -12.23 18.93
C ALA A 212 20.03 -13.19 19.86
N ALA A 213 19.01 -13.93 19.38
CA ALA A 213 18.02 -14.57 20.26
C ALA A 213 17.76 -16.07 20.06
N GLY A 214 18.30 -16.73 19.02
CA GLY A 214 18.09 -18.16 18.79
C GLY A 214 18.05 -18.56 17.31
N PRO A 215 17.28 -19.61 16.91
CA PRO A 215 17.23 -20.02 15.52
C PRO A 215 16.53 -18.94 14.68
N LEU A 216 17.25 -18.35 13.74
CA LEU A 216 16.77 -17.30 12.83
C LEU A 216 15.72 -17.82 11.81
N TRP A 217 15.71 -19.13 11.54
CA TRP A 217 14.91 -19.73 10.48
C TRP A 217 13.37 -19.63 10.67
N PRO A 218 12.76 -19.78 11.86
CA PRO A 218 11.31 -19.67 12.00
C PRO A 218 10.83 -18.25 11.74
N LEU A 219 11.62 -17.23 12.11
CA LEU A 219 11.31 -15.82 11.85
C LEU A 219 11.27 -15.52 10.36
N LEU A 220 12.30 -15.95 9.63
CA LEU A 220 12.42 -15.64 8.21
C LEU A 220 11.54 -16.51 7.31
N VAL A 221 11.36 -17.80 7.64
CA VAL A 221 10.37 -18.66 6.97
C VAL A 221 8.96 -18.13 7.23
N GLY A 222 8.67 -17.75 8.46
CA GLY A 222 7.40 -17.13 8.80
C GLY A 222 7.20 -15.83 8.02
N ALA A 223 8.20 -14.94 7.95
CA ALA A 223 8.14 -13.70 7.17
C ALA A 223 7.85 -13.97 5.68
N TRP A 224 8.43 -15.01 5.09
CA TRP A 224 8.11 -15.46 3.73
C TRP A 224 6.66 -15.92 3.59
N LEU A 225 6.16 -16.73 4.55
CA LEU A 225 4.76 -17.17 4.57
C LEU A 225 3.79 -15.99 4.70
N LEU A 226 4.14 -14.96 5.47
CA LEU A 226 3.28 -13.79 5.67
C LEU A 226 3.00 -13.02 4.38
N GLN A 227 3.97 -13.01 3.45
CA GLN A 227 3.81 -12.30 2.19
C GLN A 227 2.71 -12.90 1.31
N PHE A 228 2.31 -14.17 1.51
CA PHE A 228 1.22 -14.77 0.74
C PHE A 228 -0.09 -13.99 0.90
N ALA A 229 -0.51 -13.69 2.13
CA ALA A 229 -1.83 -13.09 2.40
C ALA A 229 -2.05 -11.79 1.60
N THR A 230 -1.10 -10.86 1.70
CA THR A 230 -1.18 -9.56 1.03
C THR A 230 -0.91 -9.67 -0.48
N LYS A 231 0.09 -10.46 -0.90
CA LYS A 231 0.42 -10.60 -2.33
C LYS A 231 -0.70 -11.23 -3.14
N MET A 232 -1.40 -12.20 -2.57
CA MET A 232 -2.54 -12.81 -3.23
C MET A 232 -3.62 -11.76 -3.54
N LEU A 233 -3.90 -10.86 -2.59
CA LEU A 233 -4.85 -9.76 -2.80
C LEU A 233 -4.38 -8.79 -3.88
N ASN A 234 -3.09 -8.45 -3.89
CA ASN A 234 -2.48 -7.59 -4.91
C ASN A 234 -2.58 -8.23 -6.30
N ALA A 235 -2.13 -9.47 -6.48
CA ALA A 235 -2.26 -10.18 -7.76
C ALA A 235 -3.75 -10.34 -8.17
N TYR A 236 -4.63 -10.67 -7.23
CA TYR A 236 -6.06 -10.82 -7.47
C TYR A 236 -6.74 -9.52 -7.87
N SER A 237 -6.27 -8.37 -7.40
CA SER A 237 -6.83 -7.04 -7.71
C SER A 237 -6.21 -6.41 -8.96
N GLY A 238 -4.92 -6.69 -9.24
CA GLY A 238 -4.23 -6.25 -10.45
C GLY A 238 -4.68 -6.98 -11.72
N GLY A 239 -5.01 -8.28 -11.62
CA GLY A 239 -5.53 -9.07 -12.74
C GLY A 239 -6.81 -8.50 -13.37
N PRO A 240 -7.84 -8.13 -12.59
CA PRO A 240 -9.02 -7.41 -13.05
C PRO A 240 -8.71 -6.05 -13.70
N ALA A 241 -7.75 -5.27 -13.19
CA ALA A 241 -7.38 -3.99 -13.81
C ALA A 241 -6.86 -4.21 -15.24
N LEU A 242 -6.02 -5.24 -15.46
CA LEU A 242 -5.57 -5.64 -16.80
C LEU A 242 -6.70 -6.25 -17.63
N THR A 243 -7.55 -7.08 -17.03
CA THR A 243 -8.67 -7.76 -17.71
C THR A 243 -9.69 -6.76 -18.24
N VAL A 244 -10.02 -5.75 -17.44
CA VAL A 244 -10.88 -4.64 -17.84
C VAL A 244 -10.20 -3.82 -18.92
N THR A 245 -8.89 -3.61 -18.86
CA THR A 245 -8.15 -2.88 -19.89
C THR A 245 -8.10 -3.61 -21.23
N VAL A 246 -7.93 -4.95 -21.21
CA VAL A 246 -7.89 -5.79 -22.42
C VAL A 246 -9.30 -6.19 -22.91
N GLU A 247 -10.34 -5.98 -22.08
CA GLU A 247 -11.74 -6.34 -22.36
C GLU A 247 -11.96 -7.82 -22.69
N ARG A 248 -11.12 -8.70 -22.14
CA ARG A 248 -11.20 -10.15 -22.36
C ARG A 248 -11.14 -10.93 -21.05
N ALA A 249 -12.32 -11.22 -20.50
CA ALA A 249 -12.46 -11.93 -19.24
C ALA A 249 -11.80 -13.32 -19.22
N SER A 250 -11.78 -14.03 -20.36
CA SER A 250 -11.14 -15.33 -20.50
C SER A 250 -9.62 -15.31 -20.30
N LEU A 251 -8.98 -14.15 -20.46
CA LEU A 251 -7.54 -13.98 -20.26
C LEU A 251 -7.17 -13.68 -18.81
N ARG A 252 -8.14 -13.57 -17.90
CA ARG A 252 -7.88 -13.20 -16.49
C ARG A 252 -6.76 -14.02 -15.83
N PRO A 253 -6.70 -15.36 -15.92
CA PRO A 253 -5.59 -16.15 -15.35
C PRO A 253 -4.22 -15.71 -15.89
N TRP A 254 -4.12 -15.51 -17.21
CA TRP A 254 -2.90 -15.10 -17.89
C TRP A 254 -2.49 -13.67 -17.58
N LEU A 255 -3.46 -12.76 -17.45
CA LEU A 255 -3.22 -11.37 -17.09
C LEU A 255 -2.79 -11.23 -15.62
N THR A 256 -3.35 -12.04 -14.72
CA THR A 256 -2.86 -12.14 -13.33
C THR A 256 -1.41 -12.61 -13.30
N LEU A 257 -1.07 -13.67 -14.07
CA LEU A 257 0.31 -14.15 -14.17
C LEU A 257 1.25 -13.09 -14.76
N ALA A 258 0.83 -12.40 -15.81
CA ALA A 258 1.60 -11.31 -16.43
C ALA A 258 1.86 -10.17 -15.43
N GLY A 259 0.85 -9.76 -14.66
CA GLY A 259 1.00 -8.76 -13.62
C GLY A 259 1.98 -9.19 -12.52
N ALA A 260 1.92 -10.46 -12.09
CA ALA A 260 2.86 -11.02 -11.14
C ALA A 260 4.30 -11.06 -11.69
N LEU A 261 4.49 -11.42 -12.96
CA LEU A 261 5.80 -11.40 -13.61
C LEU A 261 6.35 -9.97 -13.70
N ILE A 262 5.53 -8.99 -14.11
CA ILE A 262 5.92 -7.57 -14.15
C ILE A 262 6.35 -7.12 -12.75
N GLY A 263 5.54 -7.38 -11.73
CA GLY A 263 5.89 -7.04 -10.35
C GLY A 263 7.18 -7.72 -9.88
N SER A 264 7.40 -8.98 -10.26
CA SER A 264 8.62 -9.72 -9.90
C SER A 264 9.87 -9.18 -10.60
N ILE A 265 9.76 -8.74 -11.86
CA ILE A 265 10.84 -8.04 -12.56
C ILE A 265 11.13 -6.72 -11.85
N VAL A 266 10.11 -5.96 -11.49
CA VAL A 266 10.24 -4.71 -10.74
C VAL A 266 10.87 -4.94 -9.35
N ALA A 267 10.60 -6.09 -8.72
CA ALA A 267 11.28 -6.55 -7.50
C ALA A 267 12.79 -6.73 -7.72
N VAL A 268 13.18 -7.42 -8.79
CA VAL A 268 14.58 -7.64 -9.17
C VAL A 268 15.29 -6.32 -9.51
N LEU A 269 14.58 -5.37 -10.11
CA LEU A 269 15.11 -4.02 -10.37
C LEU A 269 15.28 -3.17 -9.09
N GLY A 270 14.80 -3.65 -7.95
CA GLY A 270 15.05 -3.03 -6.65
C GLY A 270 14.04 -1.97 -6.24
N ILE A 271 12.76 -2.09 -6.65
CA ILE A 271 11.69 -1.15 -6.25
C ILE A 271 11.60 -0.93 -4.73
N VAL A 272 11.95 -1.94 -3.93
CA VAL A 272 11.93 -1.87 -2.46
C VAL A 272 12.80 -0.74 -1.90
N TRP A 273 13.88 -0.40 -2.59
CA TRP A 273 14.78 0.67 -2.19
C TRP A 273 14.22 2.07 -2.46
N TYR A 274 13.09 2.14 -3.17
CA TYR A 274 12.30 3.35 -3.40
C TYR A 274 11.02 3.35 -2.56
N TRP A 275 10.98 2.58 -1.45
CA TRP A 275 9.81 2.46 -0.57
C TRP A 275 9.17 3.80 -0.18
N ILE A 276 9.97 4.73 0.37
CA ILE A 276 9.48 6.04 0.82
C ILE A 276 9.04 6.93 -0.36
N PRO A 277 9.84 7.09 -1.44
CA PRO A 277 9.38 7.78 -2.66
C PRO A 277 8.11 7.18 -3.25
N TYR A 278 7.98 5.86 -3.26
CA TYR A 278 6.81 5.16 -3.78
C TYR A 278 5.56 5.48 -2.94
N LEU A 279 5.64 5.35 -1.61
CA LEU A 279 4.53 5.68 -0.71
C LEU A 279 4.14 7.16 -0.82
N THR A 280 5.12 8.05 -0.90
CA THR A 280 4.89 9.48 -1.13
C THR A 280 4.17 9.71 -2.46
N THR A 281 4.54 8.98 -3.51
CA THR A 281 3.88 9.05 -4.82
C THR A 281 2.42 8.60 -4.74
N LEU A 282 2.13 7.52 -4.01
CA LEU A 282 0.76 7.09 -3.77
C LEU A 282 -0.04 8.16 -3.02
N ALA A 283 0.52 8.70 -1.94
CA ALA A 283 -0.12 9.76 -1.17
C ALA A 283 -0.44 10.97 -2.03
N ASN A 284 0.47 11.37 -2.92
CA ASN A 284 0.32 12.55 -3.75
C ASN A 284 -0.72 12.35 -4.85
N TRP A 285 -0.73 11.19 -5.53
CA TRP A 285 -1.52 11.01 -6.76
C TRP A 285 -2.83 10.23 -6.57
N VAL A 286 -2.94 9.40 -5.53
CA VAL A 286 -4.15 8.63 -5.23
C VAL A 286 -5.09 9.41 -4.31
N SER A 287 -4.56 10.15 -3.33
CA SER A 287 -5.39 10.94 -2.40
C SER A 287 -6.35 11.93 -3.10
N PRO A 288 -5.91 12.68 -4.14
CA PRO A 288 -6.83 13.52 -4.91
C PRO A 288 -8.00 12.76 -5.53
N VAL A 289 -7.79 11.51 -5.99
CA VAL A 289 -8.88 10.68 -6.52
C VAL A 289 -9.91 10.40 -5.43
N ALA A 290 -9.48 10.00 -4.23
CA ALA A 290 -10.36 9.77 -3.09
C ALA A 290 -11.15 11.04 -2.72
N ALA A 291 -10.48 12.20 -2.68
CA ALA A 291 -11.11 13.48 -2.35
C ALA A 291 -12.22 13.85 -3.35
N ILE A 292 -11.97 13.67 -4.65
CA ILE A 292 -12.95 13.96 -5.70
C ILE A 292 -14.14 12.98 -5.62
N LEU A 293 -13.91 11.69 -5.38
CA LEU A 293 -14.99 10.71 -5.17
C LEU A 293 -15.90 11.11 -3.99
N LEU A 294 -15.29 11.49 -2.86
CA LEU A 294 -16.03 11.94 -1.67
C LEU A 294 -16.79 13.25 -1.95
N THR A 295 -16.16 14.19 -2.65
CA THR A 295 -16.76 15.48 -3.04
C THR A 295 -17.96 15.28 -3.95
N GLU A 296 -17.83 14.41 -4.95
CA GLU A 296 -18.92 14.05 -5.86
C GLU A 296 -20.10 13.45 -5.09
N TYR A 297 -19.81 12.48 -4.22
CA TYR A 297 -20.85 11.75 -3.50
C TYR A 297 -21.55 12.61 -2.44
N TYR A 298 -20.80 13.26 -1.54
CA TYR A 298 -21.37 14.00 -0.40
C TYR A 298 -21.80 15.43 -0.75
N LEU A 299 -21.00 16.16 -1.52
CA LEU A 299 -21.24 17.60 -1.74
C LEU A 299 -22.08 17.86 -3.00
N ILE A 300 -21.70 17.27 -4.14
CA ILE A 300 -22.35 17.55 -5.43
C ILE A 300 -23.66 16.78 -5.56
N ARG A 301 -23.65 15.47 -5.25
CA ARG A 301 -24.82 14.60 -5.38
C ARG A 301 -25.60 14.41 -4.09
N ARG A 302 -25.10 14.88 -2.94
CA ARG A 302 -25.78 14.83 -1.64
C ARG A 302 -26.29 13.42 -1.30
N MET A 303 -25.43 12.43 -1.51
CA MET A 303 -25.68 11.00 -1.23
C MET A 303 -26.81 10.36 -2.07
N ARG A 304 -27.25 11.00 -3.16
CA ARG A 304 -28.27 10.42 -4.06
C ARG A 304 -27.72 9.21 -4.81
N LYS A 305 -28.45 8.09 -4.71
CA LYS A 305 -28.07 6.80 -5.31
C LYS A 305 -28.56 6.61 -6.74
N GLU A 306 -29.52 7.39 -7.22
CA GLU A 306 -30.16 7.21 -8.53
C GLU A 306 -29.20 7.48 -9.71
N ILE A 307 -29.15 6.56 -10.69
CA ILE A 307 -28.45 6.72 -11.98
C ILE A 307 -29.48 7.24 -12.99
N SER A 308 -29.81 8.52 -12.94
CA SER A 308 -30.76 9.13 -13.90
C SER A 308 -30.05 9.80 -15.09
N GLU A 309 -28.75 10.08 -14.98
CA GLU A 309 -27.98 10.82 -15.98
C GLU A 309 -27.20 9.85 -16.88
N LYS A 310 -27.17 10.10 -18.20
CA LYS A 310 -26.19 9.47 -19.09
C LYS A 310 -24.79 9.87 -18.61
N THR A 311 -23.98 8.89 -18.23
CA THR A 311 -22.60 9.11 -17.84
C THR A 311 -21.81 9.66 -19.03
N SER A 312 -21.21 10.84 -18.89
CA SER A 312 -20.30 11.35 -19.91
C SER A 312 -19.10 10.42 -20.05
N LYS A 313 -18.44 10.44 -21.22
CA LYS A 313 -17.21 9.66 -21.42
C LYS A 313 -16.09 10.15 -20.51
N VAL A 314 -15.99 11.47 -20.34
CA VAL A 314 -14.98 12.15 -19.53
C VAL A 314 -15.62 13.33 -18.79
N ARG A 315 -15.20 13.57 -17.55
CA ARG A 315 -15.52 14.77 -16.77
C ARG A 315 -14.23 15.55 -16.52
N ILE A 316 -14.07 16.63 -17.29
CA ILE A 316 -12.82 17.40 -17.36
C ILE A 316 -12.53 18.06 -16.00
N GLU A 317 -13.55 18.57 -15.32
CA GLU A 317 -13.42 19.20 -14.00
C GLU A 317 -12.76 18.27 -12.98
N SER A 318 -13.10 16.98 -13.02
CA SER A 318 -12.58 15.95 -12.13
C SER A 318 -11.14 15.59 -12.48
N LEU A 319 -10.81 15.50 -13.77
CA LEU A 319 -9.44 15.21 -14.23
C LEU A 319 -8.48 16.37 -13.95
N VAL A 320 -8.94 17.60 -14.18
CA VAL A 320 -8.20 18.83 -13.86
C VAL A 320 -7.98 18.94 -12.35
N GLY A 321 -9.02 18.68 -11.55
CA GLY A 321 -8.90 18.65 -10.09
C GLY A 321 -7.89 17.61 -9.62
N TRP A 322 -7.93 16.40 -10.18
CA TRP A 322 -6.97 15.34 -9.87
C TRP A 322 -5.53 15.76 -10.21
N PHE A 323 -5.30 16.27 -11.42
CA PHE A 323 -3.98 16.67 -11.87
C PHE A 323 -3.38 17.78 -11.01
N PHE A 324 -4.12 18.88 -10.79
CA PHE A 324 -3.61 20.00 -9.99
C PHE A 324 -3.50 19.65 -8.51
N GLY A 325 -4.39 18.83 -7.96
CA GLY A 325 -4.26 18.33 -6.60
C GLY A 325 -3.01 17.47 -6.42
N GLY A 326 -2.79 16.51 -7.31
CA GLY A 326 -1.63 15.62 -7.25
C GLY A 326 -0.31 16.35 -7.52
N PHE A 327 -0.28 17.25 -8.50
CA PHE A 327 0.88 18.07 -8.79
C PHE A 327 1.24 19.00 -7.63
N SER A 328 0.24 19.61 -6.97
CA SER A 328 0.48 20.44 -5.79
C SER A 328 1.03 19.61 -4.63
N ALA A 329 0.48 18.42 -4.37
CA ALA A 329 1.01 17.50 -3.36
C ALA A 329 2.45 17.09 -3.67
N TYR A 330 2.76 16.81 -4.95
CA TYR A 330 4.12 16.52 -5.39
C TYR A 330 5.08 17.68 -5.09
N LEU A 331 4.76 18.91 -5.52
CA LEU A 331 5.60 20.09 -5.25
C LEU A 331 5.81 20.31 -3.75
N LEU A 332 4.74 20.21 -2.96
CA LEU A 332 4.83 20.39 -1.51
C LEU A 332 5.72 19.31 -0.86
N SER A 333 5.62 18.06 -1.31
CA SER A 333 6.46 16.96 -0.81
C SER A 333 7.95 17.12 -1.17
N SER A 334 8.26 17.80 -2.29
CA SER A 334 9.62 18.01 -2.76
C SER A 334 10.27 19.30 -2.23
N TYR A 335 9.49 20.36 -1.99
CA TYR A 335 10.04 21.70 -1.75
C TYR A 335 9.60 22.35 -0.43
N THR A 336 8.47 21.94 0.17
CA THR A 336 7.92 22.60 1.38
C THR A 336 7.17 21.62 2.29
N PRO A 337 7.89 20.76 3.04
CA PRO A 337 7.28 19.72 3.88
C PRO A 337 6.74 20.25 5.22
N TYR A 338 6.18 21.45 5.27
CA TYR A 338 5.61 22.02 6.50
C TYR A 338 4.13 21.70 6.70
N PHE A 339 3.48 21.17 5.66
CA PHE A 339 2.13 20.62 5.70
C PHE A 339 2.17 19.18 5.21
N VAL A 340 1.14 18.40 5.54
CA VAL A 340 0.94 17.07 4.93
C VAL A 340 0.57 17.27 3.46
N PRO A 341 1.47 16.99 2.49
CA PRO A 341 1.31 17.40 1.10
C PRO A 341 0.04 16.86 0.45
N SER A 342 -0.27 15.58 0.69
CA SER A 342 -1.47 14.93 0.15
C SER A 342 -2.77 15.55 0.65
N ILE A 343 -2.85 16.04 1.90
CA ILE A 343 -4.07 16.69 2.42
C ILE A 343 -4.33 18.00 1.67
N ILE A 344 -3.29 18.78 1.39
CA ILE A 344 -3.42 20.00 0.58
C ILE A 344 -3.84 19.64 -0.85
N GLY A 345 -3.22 18.61 -1.43
CA GLY A 345 -3.61 18.10 -2.75
C GLY A 345 -5.07 17.66 -2.82
N MET A 346 -5.57 16.98 -1.79
CA MET A 346 -6.98 16.61 -1.65
C MET A 346 -7.88 17.85 -1.61
N ALA A 347 -7.54 18.86 -0.81
CA ALA A 347 -8.33 20.08 -0.70
C ALA A 347 -8.41 20.84 -2.04
N ILE A 348 -7.28 20.97 -2.75
CA ILE A 348 -7.22 21.59 -4.08
C ILE A 348 -8.07 20.82 -5.09
N ALA A 349 -7.93 19.49 -5.12
CA ALA A 349 -8.70 18.63 -6.02
C ALA A 349 -10.21 18.73 -5.77
N SER A 350 -10.63 18.70 -4.50
CA SER A 350 -12.02 18.88 -4.07
C SER A 350 -12.56 20.25 -4.48
N ALA A 351 -11.80 21.33 -4.28
CA ALA A 351 -12.22 22.68 -4.62
C ALA A 351 -12.44 22.84 -6.14
N ILE A 352 -11.45 22.43 -6.95
CA ILE A 352 -11.53 22.50 -8.41
C ILE A 352 -12.72 21.68 -8.92
N HIS A 353 -12.88 20.44 -8.45
CA HIS A 353 -13.98 19.57 -8.84
C HIS A 353 -15.35 20.18 -8.48
N ALA A 354 -15.50 20.67 -7.25
CA ALA A 354 -16.75 21.25 -6.78
C ALA A 354 -17.14 22.54 -7.53
N ILE A 355 -16.17 23.39 -7.86
CA ILE A 355 -16.40 24.61 -8.65
C ILE A 355 -16.75 24.23 -10.08
N GLY A 356 -15.97 23.36 -10.72
CA GLY A 356 -16.22 22.93 -12.11
C GLY A 356 -17.58 22.24 -12.27
N ALA A 357 -17.97 21.37 -11.34
CA ALA A 357 -19.27 20.70 -11.37
C ALA A 357 -20.46 21.64 -11.16
N LYS A 358 -20.28 22.76 -10.45
CA LYS A 358 -21.33 23.80 -10.34
C LYS A 358 -21.45 24.61 -11.62
N LEU A 359 -20.34 24.89 -12.28
CA LEU A 359 -20.33 25.63 -13.54
C LEU A 359 -20.92 24.79 -14.68
N SER A 360 -20.60 23.50 -14.76
CA SER A 360 -21.11 22.60 -15.79
C SER A 360 -22.61 22.28 -15.68
N LYS A 361 -23.25 22.53 -14.53
CA LYS A 361 -24.71 22.42 -14.35
C LYS A 361 -25.48 23.69 -14.75
N ARG A 362 -24.78 24.81 -14.96
CA ARG A 362 -25.38 26.10 -15.34
C ARG A 362 -25.44 26.30 -16.86
N PHE A 363 -24.74 25.46 -17.60
CA PHE A 363 -24.80 25.31 -19.06
C PHE A 363 -25.43 23.96 -19.38
#